data_AF-A0AAQ3N1D6-F1
#
_entry.id   AF-A0AAQ3N1D6-F1
#
_cell.length_a   1.000
_cell.length_b   1.000
_cell.length_c   1.000
_cell.angle_alpha   90.00
_cell.angle_beta   90.00
_cell.angle_gamma   90.00
#
_symmetry.space_group_name_H-M   'P 1'
#
loop_
_entity.id
_entity.type
_entity.pdbx_description
1 polymer ?
#
loop_
_entity_poly.entity_id
_entity_poly.type
_entity_poly.pdbx_seq_one_letter_code
_entity_poly.pdbx_strand_id
1 'polypeptide(L)'
;MHLINHGIRSSLVEKVKLEMEDFFNLPMTEKKKFWQTPEHMEGFGQAFVLSEDQKLDWCDIFYMIALPKHSRMPHLFSQLPLPFRSLLRKDEGCSYGYSWAFGKSIGDRRSGNKGII
;
A
#
# COMPACT_ATOMS: atom_id res chain seq x y z
N MET A 1 -18.26 -12.67 2.79
CA MET A 1 -17.63 -13.97 2.49
C MET A 1 -16.23 -13.98 3.10
N HIS A 2 -15.81 -15.06 3.75
CA HIS A 2 -14.47 -15.20 4.34
C HIS A 2 -13.77 -16.37 3.67
N LEU A 3 -12.58 -16.15 3.11
CA LEU A 3 -11.82 -17.20 2.42
C LEU A 3 -10.91 -17.91 3.43
N ILE A 4 -11.19 -19.19 3.66
CA ILE A 4 -10.33 -20.08 4.46
C ILE A 4 -9.60 -21.06 3.53
N ASN A 5 -8.49 -21.64 3.98
CA ASN A 5 -7.65 -22.57 3.20
C ASN A 5 -7.08 -21.98 1.88
N HIS A 6 -6.75 -20.68 1.89
CA HIS A 6 -6.21 -19.93 0.75
C HIS A 6 -4.77 -20.32 0.33
N GLY A 7 -4.14 -21.32 0.94
CA GLY A 7 -2.76 -21.75 0.62
C GLY A 7 -1.64 -20.79 1.06
N ILE A 8 -1.95 -19.52 1.34
CA ILE A 8 -1.00 -18.56 1.92
C ILE A 8 -0.67 -18.95 3.37
N ARG A 9 0.61 -18.99 3.71
CA ARG A 9 1.08 -19.30 5.07
C ARG A 9 0.66 -18.20 6.05
N SER A 10 0.06 -18.56 7.19
CA SER A 10 -0.36 -17.56 8.20
C SER A 10 0.77 -16.66 8.68
N SER A 11 1.97 -17.23 8.87
CA SER A 11 3.17 -16.46 9.25
C SER A 11 3.56 -15.38 8.24
N LEU A 12 3.26 -15.60 6.95
CA LEU A 12 3.49 -14.61 5.90
C LEU A 12 2.46 -13.48 6.01
N VAL A 13 1.18 -13.82 6.19
CA VAL A 13 0.10 -12.83 6.39
C VAL A 13 0.36 -11.95 7.60
N GLU A 14 0.75 -12.53 8.73
CA GLU A 14 1.11 -11.78 9.94
C GLU A 14 2.29 -10.85 9.71
N LYS A 15 3.33 -11.33 9.03
CA LYS A 15 4.48 -10.49 8.70
C LYS A 15 4.10 -9.34 7.77
N VAL A 16 3.30 -9.58 6.73
CA VAL A 16 2.80 -8.51 5.84
C VAL A 16 2.07 -7.44 6.66
N LYS A 17 1.18 -7.85 7.58
CA LYS A 17 0.43 -6.92 8.43
C LYS A 17 1.35 -6.04 9.27
N LEU A 18 2.35 -6.62 9.92
CA LEU A 18 3.31 -5.89 10.75
C LEU A 18 4.11 -4.88 9.94
N GLU A 19 4.66 -5.29 8.79
CA GLU A 19 5.44 -4.41 7.92
C GLU A 19 4.61 -3.23 7.39
N MET A 20 3.31 -3.45 7.14
CA MET A 20 2.39 -2.39 6.75
C MET A 20 2.05 -1.46 7.89
N GLU A 21 1.82 -1.99 9.09
CA GLU A 21 1.61 -1.16 10.26
C GLU A 21 2.80 -0.23 10.51
N ASP A 22 4.02 -0.77 10.47
CA ASP A 22 5.26 -0.02 10.59
C ASP A 22 5.39 1.07 9.51
N PHE A 23 5.10 0.72 8.25
CA PHE A 23 5.11 1.67 7.15
C PHE A 23 4.13 2.83 7.38
N PHE A 24 2.89 2.55 7.77
CA PHE A 24 1.89 3.60 8.01
C PHE A 24 2.21 4.45 9.25
N ASN A 25 2.98 3.91 10.20
CA ASN A 25 3.46 4.64 11.38
C ASN A 25 4.69 5.53 11.08
N LEU A 26 5.29 5.44 9.90
CA LEU A 26 6.36 6.35 9.49
C LEU A 26 5.87 7.82 9.47
N PRO A 27 6.77 8.80 9.70
CA PRO A 27 6.46 10.22 9.53
C PRO A 27 5.96 10.53 8.12
N MET A 28 5.15 11.59 7.97
CA MET A 28 4.65 11.96 6.64
C MET A 28 5.78 12.33 5.66
N THR A 29 6.89 12.86 6.13
CA THR A 29 8.04 13.18 5.26
C THR A 29 8.60 11.93 4.56
N GLU A 30 8.57 10.79 5.23
CA GLU A 30 9.02 9.51 4.69
C GLU A 30 7.95 8.91 3.75
N LYS A 31 6.68 8.94 4.15
CA LYS A 31 5.58 8.43 3.31
C LYS A 31 5.38 9.25 2.02
N LYS A 32 5.68 10.55 2.03
CA LYS A 32 5.63 11.42 0.84
C LYS A 32 6.60 10.99 -0.28
N LYS A 33 7.64 10.22 0.01
CA LYS A 33 8.54 9.66 -1.00
C LYS A 33 7.84 8.69 -1.95
N PHE A 34 6.68 8.18 -1.54
CA PHE A 34 5.86 7.26 -2.30
C PHE A 34 4.61 7.93 -2.88
N TRP A 35 4.50 9.25 -2.87
CA TRP A 35 3.26 9.92 -3.28
C TRP A 35 2.86 9.56 -4.71
N GLN A 36 1.58 9.25 -4.93
CA GLN A 36 1.03 9.04 -6.25
C GLN A 36 1.17 10.31 -7.11
N THR A 37 1.35 10.13 -8.43
CA THR A 37 1.35 11.24 -9.40
C THR A 37 0.22 11.06 -10.41
N PRO A 38 -0.20 12.11 -11.12
CA PRO A 38 -1.21 11.99 -12.18
C PRO A 38 -0.87 10.94 -13.24
N GLU A 39 0.42 10.71 -13.49
CA GLU A 39 0.92 9.74 -14.45
C GLU A 39 1.07 8.33 -13.86
N HIS A 40 1.18 8.21 -12.53
CA HIS A 40 1.44 6.95 -11.84
C HIS A 40 0.53 6.77 -10.62
N MET A 41 -0.44 5.87 -10.77
CA MET A 41 -1.42 5.55 -9.72
C MET A 41 -0.90 4.61 -8.63
N GLU A 42 0.32 4.07 -8.74
CA GLU A 42 0.95 3.31 -7.65
C GLU A 42 1.63 4.27 -6.66
N GLY A 43 1.58 3.94 -5.38
CA GLY A 43 2.15 4.73 -4.30
C GLY A 43 1.19 4.95 -3.14
N PHE A 44 1.56 5.88 -2.27
CA PHE A 44 0.81 6.40 -1.14
C PHE A 44 -0.08 7.57 -1.58
N GLY A 45 -1.37 7.50 -1.26
CA GLY A 45 -2.31 8.57 -1.59
C GLY A 45 -3.76 8.11 -1.58
N GLN A 46 -4.63 8.99 -2.06
CA GLN A 46 -6.03 8.67 -2.36
C GLN A 46 -6.08 8.11 -3.78
N ALA A 47 -6.05 6.78 -3.88
CA ALA A 47 -6.15 6.12 -5.16
C ALA A 47 -7.56 6.32 -5.77
N PHE A 48 -7.64 6.47 -7.09
CA PHE A 48 -8.89 6.46 -7.86
C PHE A 48 -9.83 7.67 -7.67
N VAL A 49 -9.30 8.89 -7.52
CA VAL A 49 -10.11 10.12 -7.63
C VAL A 49 -10.37 10.41 -9.11
N LEU A 50 -11.62 10.28 -9.54
CA LEU A 50 -12.02 10.42 -10.95
C LEU A 50 -12.79 11.72 -11.23
N SER A 51 -13.35 12.35 -10.20
CA SER A 51 -14.08 13.62 -10.31
C SER A 51 -14.06 14.41 -9.00
N GLU A 52 -14.31 15.71 -9.08
CA GLU A 52 -14.37 16.62 -7.93
C GLU A 52 -15.52 16.29 -6.96
N ASP A 53 -16.64 15.76 -7.48
CA ASP A 53 -17.82 15.41 -6.69
C ASP A 53 -17.72 14.02 -6.02
N GLN A 54 -16.61 13.31 -6.20
CA GLN A 54 -16.44 11.97 -5.66
C GLN A 54 -16.32 12.00 -4.14
N LYS A 55 -17.13 11.17 -3.46
CA LYS A 55 -16.97 10.93 -2.03
C LYS A 55 -15.71 10.08 -1.80
N LEU A 56 -14.82 10.61 -0.97
CA LEU A 56 -13.56 9.99 -0.66
C LEU A 56 -13.65 9.14 0.61
N ASP A 57 -12.98 7.99 0.60
CA ASP A 57 -12.88 7.14 1.77
C ASP A 57 -12.00 7.79 2.84
N TRP A 58 -12.38 7.59 4.11
CA TRP A 58 -11.64 8.12 5.25
C TRP A 58 -10.44 7.22 5.60
N CYS A 59 -9.56 7.00 4.63
CA CYS A 59 -8.38 6.16 4.77
C CYS A 59 -7.19 6.69 3.95
N ASP A 60 -6.00 6.43 4.47
CA ASP A 60 -4.76 6.54 3.71
C ASP A 60 -4.54 5.20 2.99
N ILE A 61 -4.26 5.21 1.68
CA ILE A 61 -4.02 4.00 0.87
C ILE A 61 -2.58 3.97 0.37
N PHE A 62 -1.99 2.78 0.36
CA PHE A 62 -0.79 2.47 -0.41
C PHE A 62 -1.10 1.35 -1.40
N TYR A 63 -0.87 1.61 -2.70
CA TYR A 63 -1.15 0.67 -3.78
C TYR A 63 0.11 0.40 -4.60
N MET A 64 0.37 -0.86 -4.95
CA MET A 64 1.42 -1.20 -5.90
C MET A 64 1.19 -2.53 -6.60
N ILE A 65 1.76 -2.68 -7.79
CA ILE A 65 1.86 -3.94 -8.50
C ILE A 65 3.05 -4.72 -7.94
N ALA A 66 2.78 -5.91 -7.41
CA ALA A 66 3.83 -6.79 -6.89
C ALA A 66 4.21 -7.89 -7.89
N LEU A 67 3.33 -8.26 -8.81
CA LEU A 67 3.61 -9.28 -9.82
C LEU A 67 2.97 -8.93 -11.17
N PRO A 68 3.60 -9.33 -12.29
CA PRO A 68 4.91 -9.99 -12.37
C PRO A 68 6.07 -9.03 -12.06
N LYS A 69 7.28 -9.57 -11.80
CA LYS A 69 8.46 -8.77 -11.39
C LYS A 69 8.79 -7.61 -12.35
N HIS A 70 8.56 -7.78 -13.65
CA HIS A 70 8.83 -6.77 -14.67
C HIS A 70 7.80 -5.62 -14.68
N SER A 71 6.63 -5.82 -14.06
CA SER A 71 5.60 -4.78 -13.91
C SER A 71 5.77 -3.94 -12.65
N ARG A 72 6.70 -4.30 -11.76
CA ARG A 72 6.99 -3.54 -10.53
C ARG A 72 7.63 -2.20 -10.90
N MET A 73 7.10 -1.09 -10.37
CA MET A 73 7.73 0.21 -10.50
C MET A 73 9.08 0.26 -9.74
N PRO A 74 10.23 0.41 -10.44
CA PRO A 74 11.54 0.26 -9.79
C PRO A 74 11.80 1.26 -8.67
N HIS A 75 11.34 2.50 -8.82
CA HIS A 75 11.56 3.55 -7.82
C HIS A 75 10.70 3.39 -6.57
N LEU A 76 9.48 2.85 -6.68
CA LEU A 76 8.66 2.53 -5.51
C LEU A 76 9.23 1.31 -4.79
N PHE A 77 9.50 0.25 -5.56
CA PHE A 77 9.98 -1.01 -5.01
C PHE A 77 11.34 -0.88 -4.33
N SER A 78 12.26 -0.04 -4.86
CA SER A 78 13.58 0.16 -4.27
C SER A 78 13.54 0.89 -2.93
N GLN A 79 12.55 1.78 -2.74
CA GLN A 79 12.40 2.61 -1.55
C GLN A 79 11.65 1.91 -0.40
N LEU A 80 10.95 0.80 -0.68
CA LEU A 80 10.28 0.02 0.37
C LEU A 80 11.25 -0.40 1.48
N PRO A 81 10.81 -0.40 2.75
CA PRO A 81 11.58 -0.98 3.84
C PRO A 81 12.11 -2.38 3.48
N LEU A 82 13.37 -2.65 3.82
CA LEU A 82 14.04 -3.90 3.46
C LEU A 82 13.25 -5.16 3.83
N PRO A 83 12.63 -5.25 5.02
CA PRO A 83 11.93 -6.47 5.39
C PRO A 83 10.65 -6.66 4.56
N PHE A 84 9.87 -5.59 4.30
CA PHE A 84 8.73 -5.62 3.38
C PHE A 84 9.12 -5.99 1.95
N ARG A 85 10.16 -5.34 1.39
CA ARG A 85 10.67 -5.64 0.05
C ARG A 85 11.11 -7.10 -0.10
N SER A 86 11.72 -7.65 0.95
CA SER A 86 12.18 -9.05 0.97
C SER A 86 11.00 -10.02 1.02
N LEU A 87 9.89 -9.62 1.64
CA LEU A 87 8.65 -10.38 1.69
C LEU A 87 8.04 -10.54 0.30
N LEU A 88 7.88 -9.43 -0.43
CA LEU A 88 7.33 -9.41 -1.79
C LEU A 88 8.16 -10.20 -2.81
N ARG A 89 9.49 -10.33 -2.58
CA ARG A 89 10.37 -11.19 -3.40
C ARG A 89 10.20 -12.68 -3.11
N LYS A 90 9.87 -13.05 -1.86
CA LYS A 90 9.70 -14.45 -1.45
C LYS A 90 8.34 -15.02 -1.82
N ASP A 91 7.35 -14.17 -2.00
CA ASP A 91 5.98 -14.56 -2.36
C ASP A 91 5.78 -14.82 -3.87
N GLU A 92 6.86 -14.88 -4.65
CA GLU A 92 6.83 -15.17 -6.11
C GLU A 92 6.24 -16.56 -6.44
N GLY A 93 5.91 -17.39 -5.44
CA GLY A 93 5.23 -18.68 -5.57
C GLY A 93 3.71 -18.65 -5.36
N CYS A 94 3.10 -17.53 -4.97
CA CYS A 94 1.64 -17.44 -4.80
C CYS A 94 0.99 -16.81 -6.04
N SER A 95 0.33 -17.63 -6.84
CA SER A 95 -0.16 -17.33 -8.20
C SER A 95 -1.36 -16.36 -8.28
N TYR A 96 -1.87 -15.84 -7.16
CA TYR A 96 -3.15 -15.13 -7.11
C TYR A 96 -3.06 -13.61 -6.80
N GLY A 97 -1.86 -13.05 -6.57
CA GLY A 97 -1.69 -11.64 -6.20
C GLY A 97 -0.98 -10.81 -7.25
N TYR A 98 -1.72 -10.22 -8.21
CA TYR A 98 -1.14 -9.31 -9.20
C TYR A 98 -0.79 -7.94 -8.60
N SER A 99 -1.66 -7.42 -7.72
CA SER A 99 -1.51 -6.13 -7.06
C SER A 99 -1.83 -6.22 -5.57
N TRP A 100 -1.24 -5.32 -4.80
CA TRP A 100 -1.50 -5.18 -3.37
C TRP A 100 -1.97 -3.76 -3.08
N ALA A 101 -3.06 -3.66 -2.33
CA ALA A 101 -3.59 -2.41 -1.80
C ALA A 101 -3.72 -2.56 -0.28
N PHE A 102 -3.13 -1.63 0.47
CA PHE A 102 -3.28 -1.55 1.91
C PHE A 102 -3.89 -0.20 2.27
N GLY A 103 -4.94 -0.22 3.10
CA GLY A 103 -5.58 0.98 3.61
C GLY A 103 -5.48 1.02 5.13
N LYS A 104 -5.17 2.19 5.70
CA LYS A 104 -5.30 2.47 7.13
C LYS A 104 -6.38 3.53 7.32
N SER A 105 -7.41 3.21 8.09
CA SER A 105 -8.44 4.20 8.47
C SER A 105 -7.81 5.33 9.28
N ILE A 106 -8.19 6.57 8.97
CA ILE A 106 -7.71 7.76 9.68
C ILE A 106 -8.56 7.93 10.96
N GLY A 107 -8.42 7.00 11.90
CA GLY A 107 -9.02 7.11 13.24
C GLY A 107 -8.32 8.20 14.06
N ASP A 108 -9.10 9.22 14.46
CA ASP A 108 -8.79 10.31 15.41
C ASP A 108 -7.50 11.13 15.19
N ARG A 109 -7.27 11.59 13.94
CA ARG A 109 -6.27 12.63 13.68
C ARG A 109 -6.87 14.03 13.95
N ARG A 110 -7.17 14.36 15.22
CA ARG A 110 -7.35 15.77 15.65
C ARG A 110 -5.99 16.48 15.70
N SER A 111 -5.37 16.72 14.55
CA SER A 111 -4.44 17.83 14.40
C SER A 111 -4.20 18.13 12.93
N GLY A 112 -4.79 19.22 12.47
CA GLY A 112 -4.24 20.11 11.46
C GLY A 112 -3.74 19.47 10.17
N ASN A 113 -4.65 19.17 9.24
CA ASN A 113 -4.41 19.54 7.85
C ASN A 113 -5.75 19.64 7.14
N LYS A 114 -6.26 20.87 7.03
CA LYS A 114 -7.26 21.21 6.02
C LYS A 114 -6.48 21.44 4.72
N GLY A 115 -6.86 20.74 3.68
CA GLY A 115 -6.40 21.05 2.32
C GLY A 115 -5.77 19.85 1.65
N ILE A 116 -6.62 19.05 1.00
CA ILE A 116 -6.35 18.54 -0.34
C ILE A 116 -7.70 18.64 -1.07
N ILE A 117 -7.82 19.72 -1.85
CA ILE A 117 -8.52 19.69 -3.14
C ILE A 117 -7.57 19.04 -4.13
#